data_AF-A0A286RCA2-F1
#
_entry.id   AF-A0A286RCA2-F1
#
_cell.length_a   1.000
_cell.length_b   1.000
_cell.length_c   1.000
_cell.angle_alpha   90.00
_cell.angle_beta   90.00
_cell.angle_gamma   90.00
#
_symmetry.space_group_name_H-M   'P 1'
#
loop_
_entity.id
_entity.type
_entity.pdbx_description
1 polymer ?
#
loop_
_entity_poly.entity_id
_entity_poly.type
_entity_poly.pdbx_seq_one_letter_code
_entity_poly.pdbx_strand_id
1 'polypeptide(L)'
;MRALGASSKLVASAEDLANLNKIGDVFGQSKDVLWQLGSKYGSERAAYKALQDAVVRELSRRGITSGMFKDLEIVLRGQRILVRGWIDPSGVVRIGTAFTPRGMP
;
A
#
# COMPACT_ATOMS: atom_id res chain seq x y z
N MET A 1 -11.84 35.95 0.19
CA MET A 1 -11.24 34.69 -0.32
C MET A 1 -10.60 33.97 0.85
N ARG A 2 -11.15 32.81 1.26
CA ARG A 2 -10.56 31.99 2.33
C ARG A 2 -9.69 30.95 1.66
N ALA A 3 -8.38 31.03 1.89
CA ALA A 3 -7.47 29.93 1.60
C ALA A 3 -7.88 28.75 2.51
N LEU A 4 -8.68 27.84 1.95
CA LEU A 4 -8.84 26.50 2.50
C LEU A 4 -7.47 25.85 2.41
N GLY A 5 -6.80 25.74 3.56
CA GLY A 5 -5.55 25.01 3.68
C GLY A 5 -5.72 23.65 3.00
N ALA A 6 -4.85 23.38 2.03
CA ALA A 6 -4.78 22.10 1.36
C ALA A 6 -4.55 21.03 2.44
N SER A 7 -5.63 20.38 2.87
CA SER A 7 -5.52 19.11 3.57
C SER A 7 -4.98 18.14 2.54
N SER A 8 -3.66 18.02 2.47
CA SER A 8 -2.90 17.05 1.67
C SER A 8 -3.18 15.64 2.18
N LYS A 9 -4.46 15.23 2.16
CA LYS A 9 -4.90 13.95 2.68
C LYS A 9 -4.46 12.93 1.65
N LEU A 10 -3.46 12.14 2.02
CA LEU A 10 -3.05 11.01 1.20
C LEU A 10 -4.25 10.11 0.95
N VAL A 11 -4.43 9.70 -0.30
CA VAL A 11 -5.52 8.81 -0.70
C VAL A 11 -4.97 7.56 -1.37
N ALA A 12 -5.65 6.44 -1.13
CA ALA A 12 -5.43 5.19 -1.83
C ALA A 12 -5.77 5.36 -3.32
N SER A 13 -4.98 4.77 -4.21
CA SER A 13 -5.22 4.76 -5.66
C SER A 13 -6.40 3.86 -6.00
N ALA A 14 -7.54 4.47 -6.35
CA ALA A 14 -8.76 3.76 -6.74
C ALA A 14 -8.58 2.92 -8.02
N GLU A 15 -7.80 3.41 -8.99
CA GLU A 15 -7.48 2.69 -10.22
C GLU A 15 -6.74 1.38 -9.92
N ASP A 16 -5.76 1.43 -9.00
CA ASP A 16 -4.99 0.25 -8.63
C ASP A 16 -5.84 -0.77 -7.86
N LEU A 17 -6.82 -0.32 -7.07
CA LEU A 17 -7.77 -1.20 -6.39
C LEU A 17 -8.73 -1.91 -7.35
N ALA A 18 -9.10 -1.25 -8.46
CA ALA A 18 -10.00 -1.82 -9.46
C ALA A 18 -9.30 -2.86 -10.36
N ASN A 19 -8.01 -2.69 -10.63
CA ASN A 19 -7.25 -3.53 -11.56
C ASN A 19 -6.64 -4.77 -10.89
N LEU A 20 -7.35 -5.90 -10.93
CA LEU A 20 -6.92 -7.17 -10.33
C LEU A 20 -5.58 -7.69 -10.89
N ASN A 21 -5.30 -7.52 -12.18
CA ASN A 21 -4.04 -7.96 -12.79
C ASN A 21 -2.85 -7.22 -12.15
N LYS A 22 -3.03 -5.91 -11.91
CA LYS A 22 -2.03 -5.08 -11.24
C LYS A 22 -1.83 -5.48 -9.77
N ILE A 23 -2.85 -5.99 -9.09
CA ILE A 23 -2.70 -6.52 -7.73
C ILE A 23 -1.72 -7.70 -7.74
N GLY A 24 -1.88 -8.65 -8.66
CA GLY A 24 -0.94 -9.77 -8.80
C GLY A 24 0.49 -9.31 -9.09
N ASP A 25 0.65 -8.31 -9.97
CA ASP A 25 1.95 -7.77 -10.35
C ASP A 25 2.67 -7.06 -9.20
N VAL A 26 1.93 -6.34 -8.34
CA VAL A 26 2.48 -5.69 -7.14
C VAL A 26 3.15 -6.71 -6.21
N PHE A 27 2.56 -7.89 -6.06
CA PHE A 27 3.15 -8.92 -5.21
C PHE A 27 4.23 -9.73 -5.95
N GLY A 28 4.23 -9.77 -7.28
CA GLY A 28 5.31 -10.34 -8.08
C GLY A 28 5.62 -11.79 -7.71
N GLN A 29 6.79 -12.04 -7.10
CA GLN A 29 7.19 -13.36 -6.58
C GLN A 29 6.60 -13.70 -5.21
N SER A 30 6.01 -12.74 -4.51
CA SER A 30 5.39 -12.88 -3.19
C SER A 30 3.88 -13.14 -3.29
N LYS A 31 3.42 -13.81 -4.35
CA LYS A 31 1.99 -14.12 -4.54
C LYS A 31 1.40 -14.94 -3.40
N ASP A 32 2.20 -15.76 -2.73
CA ASP A 32 1.77 -16.50 -1.54
C ASP A 32 1.32 -15.56 -0.41
N VAL A 33 1.94 -14.38 -0.29
CA VAL A 33 1.54 -13.36 0.70
C VAL A 33 0.17 -12.79 0.36
N LEU A 34 -0.06 -12.47 -0.93
CA LEU A 34 -1.36 -12.00 -1.40
C LEU A 34 -2.43 -13.06 -1.17
N TRP A 35 -2.13 -14.33 -1.44
CA TRP A 35 -3.06 -15.44 -1.24
C TRP A 35 -3.37 -15.66 0.26
N GLN A 36 -2.35 -15.67 1.13
CA GLN A 36 -2.52 -15.81 2.58
C GLN A 36 -3.35 -14.66 3.17
N LEU A 37 -3.04 -13.41 2.77
CA LEU A 37 -3.84 -12.26 3.19
C LEU A 37 -5.24 -12.33 2.59
N GLY A 38 -5.38 -12.72 1.33
CA GLY A 38 -6.64 -12.91 0.64
C GLY A 38 -7.54 -13.89 1.39
N SER A 39 -6.99 -15.02 1.86
CA SER A 39 -7.71 -15.99 2.71
C SER A 39 -8.19 -15.36 4.03
N LYS A 40 -7.37 -14.52 4.67
CA LYS A 40 -7.73 -13.82 5.92
C LYS A 40 -8.72 -12.67 5.75
N TYR A 41 -8.73 -12.02 4.58
CA TYR A 41 -9.58 -10.86 4.27
C TYR A 41 -10.78 -11.21 3.37
N GLY A 42 -10.90 -12.47 2.93
CA GLY A 42 -11.96 -12.99 2.07
C GLY A 42 -11.71 -12.87 0.57
N SER A 43 -10.79 -11.99 0.12
CA SER A 43 -10.34 -11.91 -1.27
C SER A 43 -9.02 -11.17 -1.41
N GLU A 44 -8.31 -11.39 -2.52
CA GLU A 44 -7.09 -10.66 -2.88
C GLU A 44 -7.33 -9.15 -2.98
N ARG A 45 -8.47 -8.74 -3.54
CA ARG A 45 -8.86 -7.33 -3.61
C ARG A 45 -9.06 -6.72 -2.22
N ALA A 46 -9.69 -7.43 -1.30
CA ALA A 46 -9.87 -6.96 0.08
C ALA A 46 -8.52 -6.87 0.82
N ALA A 47 -7.63 -7.84 0.62
CA ALA A 47 -6.27 -7.81 1.15
C ALA A 47 -5.47 -6.62 0.61
N TYR A 48 -5.52 -6.38 -0.69
CA TYR A 48 -4.84 -5.25 -1.31
C TYR A 48 -5.40 -3.89 -0.87
N LYS A 49 -6.73 -3.79 -0.71
CA LYS A 49 -7.36 -2.61 -0.11
C LYS A 49 -6.85 -2.35 1.31
N ALA A 50 -6.80 -3.39 2.14
CA ALA A 50 -6.27 -3.27 3.50
C ALA A 50 -4.80 -2.83 3.51
N LEU A 51 -3.99 -3.31 2.55
CA LEU A 51 -2.61 -2.86 2.36
C LEU A 51 -2.53 -1.38 1.98
N GLN A 52 -3.28 -0.93 0.98
CA GLN A 52 -3.31 0.49 0.61
C GLN A 52 -3.72 1.38 1.79
N ASP A 53 -4.77 1.01 2.51
CA ASP A 53 -5.25 1.77 3.67
C ASP A 53 -4.19 1.83 4.78
N ALA A 54 -3.41 0.77 4.97
CA ALA A 54 -2.33 0.74 5.95
C ALA A 54 -1.13 1.59 5.51
N VAL A 55 -0.75 1.53 4.23
CA VAL A 55 0.32 2.36 3.65
C VAL A 55 -0.01 3.84 3.78
N VAL A 56 -1.21 4.26 3.39
CA VAL A 56 -1.66 5.66 3.50
C VAL A 56 -1.57 6.15 4.95
N ARG A 57 -2.03 5.33 5.91
CA ARG A 57 -1.97 5.65 7.35
C ARG A 57 -0.53 5.79 7.84
N GLU A 58 0.35 4.87 7.44
CA GLU A 58 1.74 4.88 7.87
C GLU A 58 2.52 6.07 7.27
N LEU A 59 2.33 6.37 5.99
CA LEU A 59 2.93 7.55 5.35
C LEU A 59 2.45 8.84 6.01
N SER A 60 1.14 8.93 6.28
CA SER A 60 0.54 10.06 6.99
C SER A 60 1.12 10.22 8.40
N ARG A 61 1.29 9.11 9.14
CA ARG A 61 1.90 9.08 10.48
C ARG A 61 3.36 9.53 10.46
N ARG A 62 4.10 9.22 9.39
CA ARG A 62 5.49 9.64 9.18
C ARG A 62 5.62 11.06 8.61
N GLY A 63 4.51 11.73 8.28
CA GLY A 63 4.53 13.05 7.64
C GLY A 63 5.06 13.05 6.20
N ILE A 64 5.07 11.89 5.53
CA ILE A 64 5.54 11.75 4.15
C ILE A 64 4.37 12.08 3.22
N THR A 65 4.43 13.19 2.51
CA THR A 65 3.30 13.67 1.68
C THR A 65 3.55 13.64 0.18
N SER A 66 4.78 13.36 -0.26
CA SER A 66 5.16 13.27 -1.68
C SER A 66 6.40 12.41 -1.89
N GLY A 67 6.63 11.96 -3.12
CA GLY A 67 7.87 11.28 -3.52
C GLY A 67 7.82 9.76 -3.38
N MET A 68 8.98 9.13 -3.59
CA MET A 68 9.11 7.67 -3.50
C MET A 68 9.29 7.21 -2.05
N PHE A 69 8.67 6.09 -1.70
CA PHE A 69 8.93 5.36 -0.46
C PHE A 69 9.47 3.97 -0.80
N LYS A 70 10.52 3.58 -0.07
CA LYS A 70 11.18 2.28 -0.21
C LYS A 70 11.15 1.56 1.12
N ASP A 71 10.86 0.27 1.07
CA ASP A 71 10.87 -0.63 2.22
C ASP A 71 10.01 -0.12 3.38
N LEU A 72 8.84 0.47 3.04
CA LEU A 72 7.85 0.88 4.03
C LEU A 72 7.27 -0.38 4.66
N GLU A 73 7.54 -0.54 5.95
CA GLU A 73 7.05 -1.67 6.71
C GLU A 73 5.60 -1.50 7.12
N ILE A 74 4.79 -2.49 6.75
CA ILE A 74 3.39 -2.60 7.08
C ILE A 74 3.16 -3.95 7.74
N VAL A 75 2.44 -3.94 8.87
CA VAL A 75 2.01 -5.17 9.54
C VAL A 75 0.52 -5.37 9.27
N LEU A 76 0.16 -6.44 8.57
CA LEU A 76 -1.23 -6.86 8.35
C LEU A 76 -1.46 -8.25 8.93
N ARG A 77 -2.41 -8.37 9.86
CA ARG A 77 -2.82 -9.67 10.45
C ARG A 77 -1.62 -10.52 10.94
N GLY A 78 -0.63 -9.85 11.55
CA GLY A 78 0.60 -10.48 12.07
C GLY A 78 1.71 -10.72 11.04
N GLN A 79 1.49 -10.38 9.77
CA GLN A 79 2.48 -10.53 8.71
C GLN A 79 3.17 -9.19 8.41
N ARG A 80 4.50 -9.18 8.47
CA ARG A 80 5.33 -8.03 8.12
C ARG A 80 5.55 -7.99 6.60
N ILE A 81 5.20 -6.88 5.99
CA ILE A 81 5.24 -6.65 4.54
C ILE A 81 6.04 -5.38 4.31
N LEU A 82 7.04 -5.45 3.43
CA LEU A 82 7.76 -4.30 2.91
C LEU A 82 7.09 -3.84 1.63
N VAL A 83 6.79 -2.54 1.57
CA VAL A 83 6.10 -1.92 0.45
C VAL A 83 6.98 -0.85 -0.17
N ARG A 84 7.03 -0.85 -1.51
CA ARG A 84 7.69 0.16 -2.32
C ARG A 84 6.66 0.82 -3.22
N GLY A 85 6.79 2.12 -3.41
CA GLY A 85 5.85 2.87 -4.21
C GLY A 85 6.19 4.35 -4.25
N TRP A 86 5.21 5.15 -4.65
CA TRP A 86 5.35 6.59 -4.70
C TRP A 86 4.02 7.27 -4.39
N ILE A 87 4.13 8.53 -3.99
CA ILE A 87 3.02 9.45 -3.84
C ILE A 87 3.12 10.45 -4.98
N ASP A 88 2.09 10.51 -5.81
CA ASP A 88 2.06 11.46 -6.92
C ASP A 88 1.81 12.91 -6.43
N PRO A 89 2.05 13.95 -7.25
CA PRO A 89 1.92 15.35 -6.82
C PRO A 89 0.52 15.74 -6.33
N SER A 90 -0.49 14.93 -6.66
CA SER A 90 -1.88 15.09 -6.21
C SER A 90 -2.16 14.44 -4.85
N GLY A 91 -1.18 13.75 -4.25
CA GLY A 91 -1.32 13.07 -2.95
C GLY A 91 -1.89 11.65 -3.04
N VAL A 92 -1.96 11.04 -4.22
CA VAL A 92 -2.41 9.66 -4.38
C VAL A 92 -1.23 8.71 -4.16
N VAL A 93 -1.45 7.73 -3.30
CA VAL A 93 -0.48 6.70 -2.96
C VAL A 93 -0.61 5.54 -3.95
N ARG A 94 0.50 5.25 -4.64
CA ARG A 94 0.60 4.15 -5.62
C ARG A 94 1.63 3.14 -5.13
N ILE A 95 1.19 1.90 -4.98
CA ILE A 95 2.07 0.78 -4.60
C ILE A 95 2.65 0.18 -5.88
N GLY A 96 3.97 0.10 -5.94
CA GLY A 96 4.69 -0.56 -7.04
C GLY A 96 5.05 -2.01 -6.73
N THR A 97 5.44 -2.31 -5.48
CA THR A 97 5.83 -3.67 -5.08
C THR A 97 5.53 -3.93 -3.60
N ALA A 98 5.08 -5.13 -3.27
CA ALA A 98 4.88 -5.60 -1.90
C ALA A 98 5.49 -7.00 -1.72
N PHE A 99 6.28 -7.19 -0.67
CA PHE A 99 6.96 -8.46 -0.41
C PHE A 99 7.22 -8.64 1.09
N THR A 100 7.38 -9.88 1.54
CA THR A 100 7.88 -10.14 2.89
C THR A 100 9.39 -9.95 2.94
N PRO A 101 9.96 -9.40 4.03
CA PRO A 101 11.41 -9.40 4.20
C PRO A 101 11.93 -10.84 4.08
N ARG A 102 12.80 -11.13 3.10
CA ARG A 102 13.51 -12.42 3.07
C ARG A 102 14.63 -12.34 4.10
N GLY A 103 14.58 -13.19 5.11
CA GLY A 103 15.61 -13.29 6.16
C GLY A 103 15.21 -12.66 7.49
N MET A 104 14.34 -13.34 8.23
CA MET A 104 14.50 -13.47 9.68
C MET A 104 14.06 -14.90 10.04
N PRO A 105 14.88 -15.65 10.79
CA PRO A 105 14.61 -17.04 11.16
C PRO A 105 13.28 -17.22 11.91
#